data_AF-B0E1W0-F1
#
_entry.id   AF-B0E1W0-F1
#
_cell.length_a   1.000
_cell.length_b   1.000
_cell.length_c   1.000
_cell.angle_alpha   90.00
_cell.angle_beta   90.00
_cell.angle_gamma   90.00
#
_symmetry.space_group_name_H-M   'P 1'
#
loop_
_entity.id
_entity.type
_entity.pdbx_description
1 polymer ?
#
loop_
_entity_poly.entity_id
_entity_poly.type
_entity_poly.pdbx_seq_one_letter_code
_entity_poly.pdbx_strand_id
1 'polypeptide(L)'
;MLESIEHKFSALQMTDDLQWPLITSDGTPRPRPKIEHPGRFNVDLESDDDAEDSAVREDTLIQAYWTSIREKYRSRRLDVQSLSTAETGDLPENWIIININITDDKSTLFISRREGGVEGSQPLVFCVPLKGRRDNGDDNDEDHLGFDDAIGELREIVRLSDEGTKTAVNIKSDDEEARANWWKLRGDLDTRLRELLENIEFCWLGAFKTILSPRSEATPEMILDLRAQFDKIFQRSLHVKDKKPKQRAGSHKKTASQAQAPSQMTLDDPILKCFSTLSPKCKDEELEDLIYFILDLYSFHGVPVAIAEVDIAQLVVDLRAVLEEHAAKLRQWKKTITGKTTTSLAKDQDEHLFLVLDKNVQGIPWENIPILRGRSVSRIPNIEFLYDRLAFAKWKRQGELVEDELITGAVLDPRKGYFILNPSGDLARTEGRFRDWAHGMKKAGWDGVIGQAVSEQQFVNALKTQDLVVYFGHGGGEQYIRSHRIRSLPKCAATMLWGCSSGALRELGDFDRTGTSYNYMLAGCPTLVANLWDVTDRDIDKFSQSVFDKLRLTPADVSKWNEPGKEPHVSPSLSLVASVAQSRDSCKLKYLTGAAPVVYGIPFYL
;
A
#
# COMPACT_ATOMS: atom_id res chain seq x y z
N MET A 1 -15.94 4.59 10.19
CA MET A 1 -16.20 5.81 9.38
C MET A 1 -17.44 6.55 9.86
N LEU A 2 -18.65 5.98 9.77
CA LEU A 2 -19.90 6.64 10.20
C LEU A 2 -19.83 7.25 11.61
N GLU A 3 -19.42 6.45 12.60
CA GLU A 3 -19.18 6.90 13.98
C GLU A 3 -18.20 8.07 14.04
N SER A 4 -17.07 7.98 13.33
CA SER A 4 -16.07 9.05 13.30
C SER A 4 -16.64 10.36 12.75
N ILE A 5 -17.51 10.31 11.74
CA ILE A 5 -18.13 11.51 11.14
C ILE A 5 -19.07 12.22 12.14
N GLU A 6 -19.74 11.49 13.03
CA GLU A 6 -20.59 12.10 14.07
C GLU A 6 -19.80 12.99 15.03
N HIS A 7 -18.55 12.62 15.30
CA HIS A 7 -17.67 13.36 16.20
C HIS A 7 -16.86 14.47 15.52
N LYS A 8 -16.91 14.63 14.18
CA LYS A 8 -16.12 15.66 13.46
C LYS A 8 -16.57 17.10 13.69
N PHE A 9 -17.88 17.28 13.79
CA PHE A 9 -18.54 18.58 13.96
C PHE A 9 -19.36 18.66 15.22
N SER A 10 -19.34 17.59 16.01
CA SER A 10 -19.61 17.73 17.42
C SER A 10 -18.51 18.65 17.93
N ALA A 11 -18.78 19.96 18.00
CA ALA A 11 -18.29 20.74 19.12
C ALA A 11 -18.45 19.79 20.29
N LEU A 12 -17.37 19.49 21.03
CA LEU A 12 -17.51 18.94 22.36
C LEU A 12 -18.71 19.67 22.92
N GLN A 13 -19.86 19.01 23.00
CA GLN A 13 -20.88 19.52 23.88
C GLN A 13 -20.07 19.59 25.14
N MET A 14 -19.92 20.79 25.68
CA MET A 14 -19.60 20.93 27.08
C MET A 14 -20.82 20.38 27.83
N THR A 15 -21.16 19.11 27.60
CA THR A 15 -21.70 18.24 28.62
C THR A 15 -20.58 18.22 29.62
N ASP A 16 -20.70 19.14 30.56
CA ASP A 16 -20.04 19.07 31.84
C ASP A 16 -20.27 17.65 32.37
N ASP A 17 -19.24 16.79 32.27
CA ASP A 17 -19.28 15.38 32.66
C ASP A 17 -19.56 15.21 34.17
N LEU A 18 -19.61 16.31 34.92
CA LEU A 18 -20.03 16.38 36.32
C LEU A 18 -21.55 16.49 36.50
N GLN A 19 -22.33 16.63 35.42
CA GLN A 19 -23.79 16.83 35.53
C GLN A 19 -24.57 15.57 35.18
N TRP A 20 -25.32 15.09 36.18
CA TRP A 20 -26.22 13.95 36.05
C TRP A 20 -27.31 14.17 34.98
N PRO A 21 -27.71 13.11 34.25
CA PRO A 21 -28.84 13.14 33.33
C PRO A 21 -30.12 13.62 34.04
N LEU A 22 -30.93 14.45 33.40
CA LEU A 22 -32.27 14.75 33.92
C LEU A 22 -33.12 13.49 33.74
N ILE A 23 -33.77 13.05 34.81
CA ILE A 23 -34.65 11.88 34.80
C ILE A 23 -36.07 12.39 35.02
N THR A 24 -37.01 11.91 34.22
CA THR A 24 -38.44 12.18 34.42
C THR A 24 -38.96 11.44 35.66
N SER A 25 -40.18 11.76 36.11
CA SER A 25 -40.80 11.09 37.27
C SER A 25 -41.02 9.58 37.10
N ASP A 26 -41.01 9.10 35.86
CA ASP A 26 -41.11 7.67 35.47
C ASP A 26 -39.75 7.00 35.25
N GLY A 27 -38.63 7.68 35.51
CA GLY A 27 -37.29 7.09 35.43
C GLY A 27 -36.64 7.14 34.04
N THR A 28 -37.23 7.83 33.06
CA THR A 28 -36.68 7.91 31.70
C THR A 28 -35.72 9.11 31.54
N PRO A 29 -34.59 8.96 30.83
CA PRO A 29 -33.67 10.08 30.59
C PRO A 29 -34.31 11.15 29.71
N ARG A 30 -34.26 12.41 30.13
CA ARG A 30 -34.77 13.57 29.39
C ARG A 30 -33.59 14.40 28.82
N PRO A 31 -33.58 14.72 27.51
CA PRO A 31 -32.60 15.64 26.96
C PRO A 31 -32.79 17.04 27.57
N ARG A 32 -31.69 17.69 27.97
CA ARG A 32 -31.74 19.07 28.47
C ARG A 32 -32.07 20.02 27.31
N PRO A 33 -32.87 21.08 27.55
CA PRO A 33 -33.02 22.16 26.57
C PRO A 33 -31.65 22.80 26.31
N LYS A 34 -31.33 23.06 25.04
CA LYS A 34 -30.09 23.74 24.64
C LYS A 34 -30.04 25.10 25.33
N ILE A 35 -28.97 25.35 26.09
CA ILE A 35 -28.65 26.70 26.55
C ILE A 35 -28.17 27.45 25.31
N GLU A 36 -29.01 28.31 24.77
CA GLU A 36 -28.55 29.34 23.84
C GLU A 36 -27.67 30.30 24.64
N HIS A 37 -26.36 30.24 24.42
CA HIS A 37 -25.49 31.30 24.90
C HIS A 37 -25.82 32.57 24.11
N PRO A 38 -26.07 33.72 24.77
CA PRO A 38 -26.16 34.98 24.06
C PRO A 38 -24.85 35.20 23.31
N GLY A 39 -24.96 35.72 22.10
CA GLY A 39 -23.86 35.89 21.16
C GLY A 39 -22.59 36.44 21.82
N ARG A 40 -21.45 35.95 21.32
CA ARG A 40 -20.13 36.52 21.62
C ARG A 40 -20.22 38.04 21.52
N PHE A 41 -19.89 38.72 22.61
CA PHE A 41 -19.57 40.14 22.57
C PHE A 41 -18.39 40.31 21.61
N ASN A 42 -18.65 40.85 20.42
CA ASN A 42 -17.61 41.44 19.58
C ASN A 42 -17.07 42.65 20.32
N VAL A 43 -15.84 42.51 20.83
CA VAL A 43 -15.01 43.69 21.10
C VAL A 43 -14.32 43.97 19.78
N ASP A 44 -14.81 45.00 19.08
CA ASP A 44 -14.19 45.55 17.87
C ASP A 44 -12.72 45.89 18.18
N LEU A 45 -11.84 45.03 17.67
CA LEU A 45 -10.45 45.37 17.36
C LEU A 45 -10.33 45.17 15.87
N GLU A 46 -10.30 46.27 15.13
CA GLU A 46 -10.13 46.32 13.68
C GLU A 46 -8.86 45.53 13.27
N SER A 47 -9.02 44.30 12.78
CA SER A 47 -8.13 43.67 11.79
C SER A 47 -8.71 42.37 11.21
N ASP A 48 -8.84 42.36 9.88
CA ASP A 48 -8.89 41.19 8.96
C ASP A 48 -10.24 40.48 8.72
N ASP A 49 -11.27 41.24 8.30
CA ASP A 49 -12.59 40.72 7.87
C ASP A 49 -12.51 39.64 6.76
N ASP A 50 -11.51 39.70 5.87
CA ASP A 50 -11.34 38.74 4.77
C ASP A 50 -10.93 37.32 5.25
N ALA A 51 -10.23 37.23 6.39
CA ALA A 51 -9.77 35.95 6.93
C ALA A 51 -10.89 35.21 7.68
N GLU A 52 -11.77 35.94 8.38
CA GLU A 52 -12.91 35.36 9.07
C GLU A 52 -13.96 34.80 8.08
N ASP A 53 -14.28 35.53 7.01
CA ASP A 53 -15.22 35.06 5.98
C ASP A 53 -14.70 33.82 5.23
N SER A 54 -13.38 33.76 4.98
CA SER A 54 -12.72 32.60 4.34
C SER A 54 -12.80 31.35 5.23
N ALA A 55 -12.52 31.49 6.53
CA ALA A 55 -12.57 30.38 7.48
C ALA A 55 -14.00 29.82 7.67
N VAL A 56 -15.00 30.70 7.74
CA VAL A 56 -16.42 30.28 7.82
C VAL A 56 -16.84 29.54 6.56
N ARG A 57 -16.40 29.98 5.38
CA ARG A 57 -16.66 29.29 4.12
C ARG A 57 -16.02 27.90 4.06
N GLU A 58 -14.76 27.76 4.50
CA GLU A 58 -14.07 26.45 4.55
C GLU A 58 -14.78 25.48 5.49
N ASP A 59 -15.18 25.92 6.69
CA ASP A 59 -15.90 25.10 7.68
C ASP A 59 -17.27 24.64 7.16
N THR A 60 -17.97 25.49 6.40
CA THR A 60 -19.26 25.13 5.78
C THR A 60 -19.08 24.07 4.67
N LEU A 61 -18.04 24.24 3.85
CA LEU A 61 -17.74 23.33 2.74
C LEU A 61 -17.28 21.96 3.24
N ILE A 62 -16.43 21.90 4.26
CA ILE A 62 -15.96 20.62 4.82
C ILE A 62 -17.10 19.86 5.50
N GLN A 63 -18.05 20.58 6.14
CA GLN A 63 -19.25 19.99 6.70
C GLN A 63 -20.14 19.39 5.60
N ALA A 64 -20.31 20.06 4.47
CA ALA A 64 -21.03 19.55 3.31
C ALA A 64 -20.37 18.27 2.76
N TYR A 65 -19.04 18.25 2.61
CA TYR A 65 -18.30 17.06 2.19
C TYR A 65 -18.59 15.86 3.10
N TRP A 66 -18.42 16.00 4.41
CA TRP A 66 -18.62 14.90 5.34
C TRP A 66 -20.08 14.46 5.46
N THR A 67 -21.03 15.37 5.24
CA THR A 67 -22.46 15.04 5.14
C THR A 67 -22.73 14.18 3.91
N SER A 68 -22.18 14.53 2.76
CA SER A 68 -22.26 13.73 1.53
C SER A 68 -21.67 12.32 1.72
N ILE A 69 -20.50 12.20 2.36
CA ILE A 69 -19.90 10.90 2.69
C ILE A 69 -20.80 10.09 3.64
N ARG A 70 -21.40 10.73 4.64
CA ARG A 70 -22.33 10.05 5.56
C ARG A 70 -23.56 9.52 4.81
N GLU A 71 -24.13 10.30 3.92
CA GLU A 71 -25.29 9.90 3.09
C GLU A 71 -24.92 8.76 2.13
N LYS A 72 -23.75 8.82 1.50
CA LYS A 72 -23.18 7.74 0.67
C LYS A 72 -23.15 6.41 1.44
N TYR A 73 -22.57 6.39 2.65
CA TYR A 73 -22.47 5.16 3.44
C TYR A 73 -23.81 4.68 4.01
N ARG A 74 -24.76 5.58 4.34
CA ARG A 74 -26.10 5.21 4.83
C ARG A 74 -27.02 4.66 3.75
N SER A 75 -26.91 5.17 2.53
CA SER A 75 -27.75 4.77 1.39
C SER A 75 -27.28 3.48 0.71
N ARG A 76 -26.03 3.08 0.95
CA ARG A 76 -25.43 1.92 0.31
C ARG A 76 -26.06 0.62 0.76
N ARG A 77 -26.40 -0.23 -0.21
CA ARG A 77 -26.79 -1.62 0.02
C ARG A 77 -25.57 -2.52 -0.12
N LEU A 78 -25.41 -3.47 0.78
CA LEU A 78 -24.41 -4.53 0.68
C LEU A 78 -25.06 -5.73 0.01
N ASP A 79 -25.23 -5.67 -1.31
CA ASP A 79 -25.76 -6.78 -2.10
C ASP A 79 -24.72 -7.29 -3.10
N VAL A 80 -24.89 -8.53 -3.57
CA VAL A 80 -23.92 -9.18 -4.47
C VAL A 80 -23.72 -8.37 -5.74
N GLN A 81 -24.76 -7.74 -6.27
CA GLN A 81 -24.69 -6.97 -7.51
C GLN A 81 -23.82 -5.72 -7.34
N SER A 82 -24.06 -4.92 -6.29
CA SER A 82 -23.26 -3.73 -5.96
C SER A 82 -21.82 -4.04 -5.56
N LEU A 83 -21.56 -5.23 -5.00
CA LEU A 83 -20.21 -5.71 -4.69
C LEU A 83 -19.48 -6.29 -5.91
N SER A 84 -20.23 -6.72 -6.93
CA SER A 84 -19.69 -7.31 -8.17
C SER A 84 -19.41 -6.26 -9.24
N THR A 85 -20.15 -5.14 -9.27
CA THR A 85 -19.85 -3.99 -10.13
C THR A 85 -18.70 -3.18 -9.52
N ALA A 86 -17.49 -3.59 -9.85
CA ALA A 86 -16.29 -2.86 -9.50
C ALA A 86 -16.00 -1.78 -10.55
N GLU A 87 -16.63 -0.63 -10.43
CA GLU A 87 -16.28 0.52 -11.27
C GLU A 87 -14.95 1.08 -10.77
N THR A 88 -13.83 0.65 -11.38
CA THR A 88 -12.52 1.33 -11.27
C THR A 88 -12.26 2.24 -12.47
N GLY A 89 -13.26 2.42 -13.35
CA GLY A 89 -13.17 3.26 -14.56
C GLY A 89 -12.88 4.73 -14.25
N ASP A 90 -13.41 5.25 -13.15
CA ASP A 90 -13.19 6.64 -12.71
C ASP A 90 -11.81 6.88 -12.08
N LEU A 91 -11.04 5.82 -11.83
CA LEU A 91 -9.69 5.92 -11.27
C LEU A 91 -8.66 6.19 -12.38
N PRO A 92 -7.51 6.79 -12.03
CA PRO A 92 -6.43 7.02 -12.98
C PRO A 92 -5.94 5.74 -13.67
N GLU A 93 -5.64 5.84 -14.96
CA GLU A 93 -5.15 4.70 -15.75
C GLU A 93 -3.85 4.10 -15.20
N ASN A 94 -3.01 4.89 -14.54
CA ASN A 94 -1.74 4.48 -13.94
C ASN A 94 -1.88 3.85 -12.55
N TRP A 95 -3.11 3.67 -12.04
CA TRP A 95 -3.34 3.10 -10.72
C TRP A 95 -3.76 1.64 -10.79
N ILE A 96 -3.16 0.82 -9.92
CA ILE A 96 -3.47 -0.60 -9.75
C ILE A 96 -3.94 -0.81 -8.32
N ILE A 97 -4.99 -1.59 -8.14
CA ILE A 97 -5.48 -2.03 -6.84
C ILE A 97 -5.28 -3.53 -6.74
N ILE A 98 -4.53 -3.97 -5.73
CA ILE A 98 -4.38 -5.36 -5.37
C ILE A 98 -5.08 -5.61 -4.04
N ASN A 99 -5.96 -6.60 -3.99
CA ASN A 99 -6.55 -7.07 -2.74
C ASN A 99 -5.99 -8.45 -2.39
N ILE A 100 -5.43 -8.59 -1.19
CA ILE A 100 -4.81 -9.82 -0.67
C ILE A 100 -5.60 -10.26 0.55
N ASN A 101 -6.23 -11.43 0.47
CA ASN A 101 -7.01 -12.02 1.55
C ASN A 101 -6.55 -13.45 1.79
N ILE A 102 -6.66 -13.91 3.02
CA ILE A 102 -6.44 -15.31 3.36
C ILE A 102 -7.72 -15.89 3.94
N THR A 103 -7.95 -17.16 3.65
CA THR A 103 -9.02 -17.97 4.24
C THR A 103 -8.87 -18.10 5.76
N ASP A 104 -9.99 -18.32 6.46
CA ASP A 104 -9.99 -18.49 7.93
C ASP A 104 -9.15 -19.67 8.39
N ASP A 105 -9.08 -20.73 7.57
CA ASP A 105 -8.23 -21.91 7.82
C ASP A 105 -6.76 -21.69 7.43
N LYS A 106 -6.43 -20.48 6.96
CA LYS A 106 -5.09 -20.04 6.55
C LYS A 106 -4.44 -20.92 5.48
N SER A 107 -5.25 -21.64 4.72
CA SER A 107 -4.75 -22.61 3.74
C SER A 107 -4.59 -22.02 2.35
N THR A 108 -5.32 -20.95 2.06
CA THR A 108 -5.50 -20.44 0.68
C THR A 108 -5.49 -18.92 0.68
N LEU A 109 -4.71 -18.35 -0.22
CA LEU A 109 -4.57 -16.92 -0.46
C LEU A 109 -5.37 -16.50 -1.70
N PHE A 110 -6.22 -15.49 -1.55
CA PHE A 110 -6.92 -14.83 -2.65
C PHE A 110 -6.21 -13.52 -2.99
N ILE A 111 -5.76 -13.40 -4.24
CA ILE A 111 -5.18 -12.16 -4.75
C ILE A 111 -6.02 -11.71 -5.92
N SER A 112 -6.52 -10.48 -5.87
CA SER A 112 -7.20 -9.88 -7.01
C SER A 112 -6.50 -8.60 -7.46
N ARG A 113 -6.48 -8.39 -8.77
CA ARG A 113 -5.92 -7.20 -9.42
C ARG A 113 -7.03 -6.48 -10.18
N ARG A 114 -7.10 -5.16 -9.95
CA ARG A 114 -7.97 -4.24 -10.67
C ARG A 114 -7.13 -3.08 -11.17
N GLU A 115 -7.44 -2.65 -12.38
CA GLU A 115 -6.73 -1.57 -13.04
C GLU A 115 -7.67 -0.36 -13.19
N GLY A 116 -7.14 0.84 -12.92
CA GLY A 116 -7.89 2.09 -13.11
C GLY A 116 -8.01 2.47 -14.58
N GLY A 117 -8.98 3.34 -14.89
CA GLY A 117 -9.15 4.03 -16.17
C GLY A 117 -9.67 3.18 -17.33
N VAL A 118 -9.85 1.88 -17.13
CA VAL A 118 -10.41 0.98 -18.14
C VAL A 118 -11.83 0.58 -17.72
N GLU A 119 -12.82 1.28 -18.28
CA GLU A 119 -14.23 0.97 -18.05
C GLU A 119 -14.54 -0.46 -18.54
N GLY A 120 -15.17 -1.28 -17.67
CA GLY A 120 -15.49 -2.67 -17.98
C GLY A 120 -14.32 -3.67 -17.96
N SER A 121 -13.13 -3.27 -17.50
CA SER A 121 -12.00 -4.20 -17.32
C SER A 121 -12.37 -5.31 -16.32
N GLN A 122 -12.20 -6.57 -16.73
CA GLN A 122 -12.48 -7.69 -15.86
C GLN A 122 -11.38 -7.82 -14.78
N PRO A 123 -11.75 -7.94 -13.49
CA PRO A 123 -10.78 -8.17 -12.43
C PRO A 123 -10.10 -9.53 -12.63
N LEU A 124 -8.78 -9.58 -12.46
CA LEU A 124 -8.06 -10.83 -12.40
C LEU A 124 -8.07 -11.33 -10.95
N VAL A 125 -8.39 -12.60 -10.72
CA VAL A 125 -8.39 -13.21 -9.38
C VAL A 125 -7.64 -14.52 -9.43
N PHE A 126 -6.65 -14.68 -8.56
CA PHE A 126 -5.98 -15.94 -8.30
C PHE A 126 -6.34 -16.47 -6.92
N CYS A 127 -6.58 -17.76 -6.87
CA CYS A 127 -6.75 -18.56 -5.67
C CYS A 127 -5.50 -19.43 -5.54
N VAL A 128 -4.67 -19.13 -4.55
CA VAL A 128 -3.33 -19.71 -4.41
C VAL A 128 -3.28 -20.53 -3.13
N PRO A 129 -3.31 -21.87 -3.22
CA PRO A 129 -3.13 -22.73 -2.05
C PRO A 129 -1.74 -22.54 -1.45
N LEU A 130 -1.68 -22.36 -0.13
CA LEU A 130 -0.43 -22.23 0.62
C LEU A 130 0.12 -23.57 1.06
N LYS A 131 -0.75 -24.58 1.24
CA LYS A 131 -0.34 -25.97 1.52
C LYS A 131 0.48 -26.48 0.33
N GLY A 132 1.67 -27.03 0.60
CA GLY A 132 2.73 -27.49 -0.30
C GLY A 132 2.47 -27.46 -1.80
N ARG A 133 3.46 -27.02 -2.59
CA ARG A 133 3.37 -26.95 -4.07
C ARG A 133 2.83 -28.24 -4.71
N ARG A 134 2.99 -29.41 -4.08
CA ARG A 134 2.55 -30.72 -4.56
C ARG A 134 2.18 -31.64 -3.39
N ASP A 135 0.94 -32.12 -3.35
CA ASP A 135 0.55 -33.27 -2.51
C ASP A 135 0.91 -34.56 -3.26
N ASN A 136 2.19 -34.77 -3.53
CA ASN A 136 2.68 -35.92 -4.30
C ASN A 136 2.96 -37.16 -3.43
N GLY A 137 2.54 -37.18 -2.16
CA GLY A 137 2.71 -38.33 -1.27
C GLY A 137 4.17 -38.78 -1.06
N ASP A 138 5.13 -37.95 -1.43
CA ASP A 138 6.55 -38.14 -1.17
C ASP A 138 6.93 -37.12 -0.10
N ASP A 139 7.24 -37.61 1.12
CA ASP A 139 7.62 -36.86 2.33
C ASP A 139 8.98 -36.14 2.17
N ASN A 140 9.29 -35.60 0.99
CA ASN A 140 10.45 -34.74 0.79
C ASN A 140 10.05 -33.29 1.09
N ASP A 141 10.16 -32.96 2.37
CA ASP A 141 9.90 -31.69 3.08
C ASP A 141 10.66 -30.44 2.55
N GLU A 142 11.15 -30.39 1.31
CA GLU A 142 12.24 -29.44 1.01
C GLU A 142 11.83 -27.98 0.75
N ASP A 143 10.56 -27.63 0.46
CA ASP A 143 10.19 -26.23 0.14
C ASP A 143 8.78 -25.78 0.59
N HIS A 144 8.25 -26.29 1.71
CA HIS A 144 6.94 -25.82 2.20
C HIS A 144 7.08 -24.75 3.29
N LEU A 145 6.62 -23.53 2.98
CA LEU A 145 6.44 -22.45 3.96
C LEU A 145 4.95 -22.25 4.22
N GLY A 146 4.44 -22.79 5.33
CA GLY A 146 3.06 -22.56 5.77
C GLY A 146 2.82 -21.10 6.20
N PHE A 147 1.55 -20.71 6.27
CA PHE A 147 1.17 -19.37 6.73
C PHE A 147 1.64 -19.10 8.17
N ASP A 148 1.32 -20.01 9.09
CA ASP A 148 1.65 -19.85 10.51
C ASP A 148 3.17 -19.89 10.74
N ASP A 149 3.93 -20.65 9.94
CA ASP A 149 5.40 -20.68 10.00
C ASP A 149 6.01 -19.34 9.58
N ALA A 150 5.55 -18.77 8.46
CA ALA A 150 6.05 -17.47 7.99
C ALA A 150 5.72 -16.33 8.96
N ILE A 151 4.49 -16.32 9.47
CA ILE A 151 4.07 -15.32 10.46
C ILE A 151 4.81 -15.54 11.79
N GLY A 152 5.05 -16.79 12.19
CA GLY A 152 5.85 -17.14 13.35
C GLY A 152 7.29 -16.63 13.25
N GLU A 153 7.96 -16.89 12.12
CA GLU A 153 9.31 -16.39 11.86
C GLU A 153 9.36 -14.86 11.80
N LEU A 154 8.39 -14.21 11.13
CA LEU A 154 8.31 -12.74 11.10
C LEU A 154 8.20 -12.17 12.52
N ARG A 155 7.30 -12.72 13.35
CA ARG A 155 7.12 -12.29 14.73
C ARG A 155 8.38 -12.49 15.56
N GLU A 156 9.09 -13.60 15.36
CA GLU A 156 10.33 -13.88 16.09
C GLU A 156 11.46 -12.93 15.68
N ILE A 157 11.63 -12.66 14.38
CA ILE A 157 12.59 -11.66 13.89
C ILE A 157 12.31 -10.29 14.50
N VAL A 158 11.04 -9.86 14.48
CA VAL A 158 10.62 -8.56 15.05
C VAL A 158 10.88 -8.55 16.56
N ARG A 159 10.48 -9.60 17.30
CA ARG A 159 10.71 -9.70 18.75
C ARG A 159 12.19 -9.58 19.10
N LEU A 160 13.05 -10.33 18.41
CA LEU A 160 14.51 -10.29 18.61
C LEU A 160 15.11 -8.91 18.25
N SER A 161 14.60 -8.27 17.19
CA SER A 161 15.01 -6.91 16.81
C SER A 161 14.64 -5.88 17.86
N ASP A 162 13.43 -5.95 18.40
CA ASP A 162 12.92 -5.02 19.41
C ASP A 162 13.69 -5.18 20.73
N GLU A 163 13.95 -6.42 21.16
CA GLU A 163 14.81 -6.72 22.31
C GLU A 163 16.26 -6.22 22.10
N GLY A 164 16.80 -6.42 20.91
CA GLY A 164 18.11 -5.89 20.51
C GLY A 164 18.16 -4.36 20.53
N THR A 165 17.06 -3.68 20.21
CA THR A 165 16.96 -2.22 20.22
C THR A 165 16.92 -1.68 21.65
N LYS A 166 16.15 -2.35 22.55
CA LYS A 166 16.06 -1.98 23.97
C LYS A 166 17.38 -2.22 24.73
N THR A 167 18.06 -3.32 24.43
CA THR A 167 19.35 -3.66 25.08
C THR A 167 20.52 -2.82 24.58
N ALA A 168 20.41 -2.16 23.41
CA ALA A 168 21.46 -1.34 22.84
C ALA A 168 21.90 -0.19 23.78
N VAL A 169 21.02 0.31 24.64
CA VAL A 169 21.31 1.36 25.62
C VAL A 169 22.33 0.90 26.67
N ASN A 170 22.39 -0.41 26.94
CA ASN A 170 23.28 -0.98 27.95
C ASN A 170 24.68 -1.33 27.41
N ILE A 171 24.88 -1.24 26.09
CA ILE A 171 26.18 -1.53 25.46
C ILE A 171 27.08 -0.32 25.61
N LYS A 172 28.16 -0.46 26.39
CA LYS A 172 29.12 0.63 26.59
C LYS A 172 29.89 0.92 25.30
N SER A 173 30.25 2.18 25.09
CA SER A 173 30.94 2.62 23.86
C SER A 173 32.36 2.06 23.71
N ASP A 174 33.00 1.68 24.82
CA ASP A 174 34.34 1.10 24.91
C ASP A 174 34.37 -0.42 24.74
N ASP A 175 33.21 -1.09 24.79
CA ASP A 175 33.08 -2.53 24.57
C ASP A 175 32.92 -2.84 23.08
N GLU A 176 34.06 -2.91 22.38
CA GLU A 176 34.09 -3.18 20.94
C GLU A 176 33.49 -4.54 20.59
N GLU A 177 33.68 -5.55 21.44
CA GLU A 177 33.19 -6.91 21.22
C GLU A 177 31.67 -6.97 21.34
N ALA A 178 31.09 -6.40 22.40
CA ALA A 178 29.64 -6.34 22.56
C ALA A 178 28.97 -5.57 21.41
N ARG A 179 29.58 -4.47 20.96
CA ARG A 179 29.10 -3.70 19.81
C ARG A 179 29.20 -4.50 18.50
N ALA A 180 30.29 -5.23 18.29
CA ALA A 180 30.45 -6.08 17.10
C ALA A 180 29.40 -7.21 17.10
N ASN A 181 29.18 -7.87 18.23
CA ASN A 181 28.17 -8.91 18.40
C ASN A 181 26.75 -8.39 18.18
N TRP A 182 26.43 -7.20 18.68
CA TRP A 182 25.14 -6.55 18.44
C TRP A 182 24.91 -6.26 16.95
N TRP A 183 25.92 -5.73 16.25
CA TRP A 183 25.82 -5.48 14.80
C TRP A 183 25.73 -6.78 14.00
N LYS A 184 26.44 -7.84 14.42
CA LYS A 184 26.35 -9.15 13.82
C LYS A 184 24.94 -9.71 13.94
N LEU A 185 24.39 -9.76 15.15
CA LEU A 185 23.02 -10.23 15.41
C LEU A 185 21.99 -9.49 14.55
N ARG A 186 22.08 -8.16 14.47
CA ARG A 186 21.17 -7.37 13.63
C ARG A 186 21.36 -7.62 12.13
N GLY A 187 22.59 -7.88 11.68
CA GLY A 187 22.87 -8.27 10.30
C GLY A 187 22.30 -9.65 9.95
N ASP A 188 22.38 -10.59 10.89
CA ASP A 188 21.78 -11.92 10.76
C ASP A 188 20.24 -11.83 10.70
N LEU A 189 19.62 -10.99 11.55
CA LEU A 189 18.17 -10.72 11.51
C LEU A 189 17.73 -10.03 10.22
N ASP A 190 18.51 -9.08 9.69
CA ASP A 190 18.24 -8.43 8.39
C ASP A 190 18.25 -9.45 7.24
N THR A 191 19.20 -10.39 7.30
CA THR A 191 19.34 -11.49 6.32
C THR A 191 18.16 -12.46 6.42
N ARG A 192 17.79 -12.87 7.64
CA ARG A 192 16.60 -13.72 7.88
C ARG A 192 15.32 -13.07 7.36
N LEU A 193 15.13 -11.77 7.58
CA LEU A 193 13.95 -11.07 7.08
C LEU A 193 13.93 -11.01 5.55
N ARG A 194 15.08 -10.76 4.90
CA ARG A 194 15.19 -10.83 3.45
C ARG A 194 14.76 -12.20 2.92
N GLU A 195 15.35 -13.26 3.47
CA GLU A 195 15.10 -14.64 3.04
C GLU A 195 13.65 -15.03 3.27
N LEU A 196 13.04 -14.62 4.39
CA LEU A 196 11.62 -14.81 4.65
C LEU A 196 10.75 -14.16 3.56
N LEU A 197 11.04 -12.92 3.15
CA LEU A 197 10.26 -12.24 2.11
C LEU A 197 10.49 -12.84 0.71
N GLU A 198 11.69 -13.30 0.42
CA GLU A 198 12.01 -14.07 -0.79
C GLU A 198 11.24 -15.40 -0.81
N ASN A 199 11.15 -16.09 0.34
CA ASN A 199 10.39 -17.33 0.48
C ASN A 199 8.88 -17.11 0.44
N ILE A 200 8.36 -16.01 1.00
CA ILE A 200 6.94 -15.64 0.84
C ILE A 200 6.62 -15.44 -0.64
N GLU A 201 7.45 -14.70 -1.39
CA GLU A 201 7.23 -14.57 -2.83
C GLU A 201 7.34 -15.92 -3.56
N PHE A 202 8.40 -16.68 -3.30
CA PHE A 202 8.66 -17.91 -4.01
C PHE A 202 7.66 -19.01 -3.65
N CYS A 203 7.53 -19.36 -2.38
CA CYS A 203 6.72 -20.49 -1.91
C CYS A 203 5.22 -20.19 -1.97
N TRP A 204 4.78 -18.95 -1.71
CA TRP A 204 3.35 -18.64 -1.73
C TRP A 204 2.87 -18.18 -3.10
N LEU A 205 3.64 -17.36 -3.81
CA LEU A 205 3.16 -16.77 -5.07
C LEU A 205 3.65 -17.52 -6.30
N GLY A 206 4.87 -18.05 -6.30
CA GLY A 206 5.46 -18.72 -7.48
C GLY A 206 5.31 -17.85 -8.73
N ALA A 207 4.86 -18.43 -9.85
CA ALA A 207 4.54 -17.65 -11.06
C ALA A 207 3.37 -16.67 -10.92
N PHE A 208 2.44 -16.90 -9.98
CA PHE A 208 1.31 -16.01 -9.75
C PHE A 208 1.72 -14.65 -9.18
N LYS A 209 2.97 -14.49 -8.74
CA LYS A 209 3.52 -13.18 -8.37
C LYS A 209 3.36 -12.13 -9.46
N THR A 210 3.26 -12.55 -10.72
CA THR A 210 2.95 -11.68 -11.86
C THR A 210 1.67 -10.86 -11.69
N ILE A 211 0.71 -11.28 -10.86
CA ILE A 211 -0.45 -10.44 -10.52
C ILE A 211 -0.05 -9.11 -9.88
N LEU A 212 1.10 -9.09 -9.21
CA LEU A 212 1.68 -7.92 -8.58
C LEU A 212 2.59 -7.13 -9.52
N SER A 213 2.85 -7.57 -10.76
CA SER A 213 3.81 -6.92 -11.67
C SER A 213 3.36 -5.51 -12.09
N PRO A 214 4.25 -4.71 -12.70
CA PRO A 214 3.82 -3.55 -13.48
C PRO A 214 2.85 -3.96 -14.59
N ARG A 215 2.02 -3.01 -15.04
CA ARG A 215 1.15 -3.22 -16.21
C ARG A 215 1.98 -3.65 -17.41
N SER A 216 1.55 -4.73 -18.07
CA SER A 216 2.16 -5.14 -19.33
C SER A 216 1.86 -4.11 -20.42
N GLU A 217 2.92 -3.64 -21.06
CA GLU A 217 2.87 -2.76 -22.23
C GLU A 217 2.76 -3.54 -23.56
N ALA A 218 2.57 -4.87 -23.51
CA ALA A 218 2.41 -5.68 -24.70
C ALA A 218 1.21 -5.21 -25.54
N THR A 219 1.40 -5.08 -26.85
CA THR A 219 0.31 -4.74 -27.77
C THR A 219 -0.62 -5.95 -27.95
N PRO A 220 -1.88 -5.73 -28.40
CA PRO A 220 -2.80 -6.84 -28.67
C PRO A 220 -2.21 -7.88 -29.63
N GLU A 221 -1.45 -7.47 -30.65
CA GLU A 221 -0.80 -8.37 -31.60
C GLU A 221 0.27 -9.24 -30.93
N MET A 222 1.03 -8.67 -29.99
CA MET A 222 2.03 -9.42 -29.23
C MET A 222 1.40 -10.45 -28.29
N ILE A 223 0.23 -10.14 -27.73
CA ILE A 223 -0.53 -11.07 -26.89
C ILE A 223 -1.14 -12.19 -27.74
N LEU A 224 -1.65 -11.88 -28.94
CA LEU A 224 -2.14 -12.89 -29.88
C LEU A 224 -1.04 -13.86 -30.34
N ASP A 225 0.15 -13.34 -30.63
CA ASP A 225 1.32 -14.18 -30.96
C ASP A 225 1.73 -15.05 -29.76
N LEU A 226 1.78 -14.49 -28.55
CA LEU A 226 2.08 -15.23 -27.32
C LEU A 226 1.08 -16.37 -27.09
N ARG A 227 -0.22 -16.10 -27.26
CA ARG A 227 -1.29 -17.11 -27.18
C ARG A 227 -1.04 -18.26 -28.15
N ALA A 228 -0.77 -17.97 -29.41
CA ALA A 228 -0.52 -18.98 -30.43
C ALA A 228 0.71 -19.86 -30.09
N GLN A 229 1.76 -19.27 -29.49
CA GLN A 229 2.94 -20.01 -29.04
C GLN A 229 2.64 -20.91 -27.84
N PHE A 230 1.87 -20.43 -26.86
CA PHE A 230 1.39 -21.23 -25.73
C PHE A 230 0.56 -22.41 -26.22
N ASP A 231 -0.46 -22.15 -27.03
CA ASP A 231 -1.34 -23.19 -27.57
C ASP A 231 -0.55 -24.26 -28.32
N LYS A 232 0.45 -23.87 -29.12
CA LYS A 232 1.32 -24.79 -29.85
C LYS A 232 2.12 -25.70 -28.92
N ILE A 233 2.68 -25.17 -27.85
CA ILE A 233 3.48 -25.95 -26.88
C ILE A 233 2.59 -26.95 -26.14
N PHE A 234 1.47 -26.48 -25.58
CA PHE A 234 0.57 -27.35 -24.83
C PHE A 234 -0.09 -28.40 -25.73
N GLN A 235 -0.46 -28.06 -26.97
CA GLN A 235 -0.95 -29.04 -27.94
C GLN A 235 0.11 -30.11 -28.25
N ARG A 236 1.38 -29.73 -28.44
CA ARG A 236 2.44 -30.72 -28.69
C ARG A 236 2.57 -31.71 -27.54
N SER A 237 2.49 -31.22 -26.31
CA SER A 237 2.66 -32.05 -25.09
C SER A 237 1.43 -32.89 -24.76
N LEU A 238 0.23 -32.43 -25.10
CA LEU A 238 -1.02 -33.19 -24.91
C LEU A 238 -1.26 -34.26 -26.00
N HIS A 239 -0.78 -34.05 -27.23
CA HIS A 239 -0.98 -34.99 -28.36
C HIS A 239 0.01 -36.16 -28.41
N VAL A 240 0.78 -36.43 -27.35
CA VAL A 240 1.75 -37.55 -27.29
C VAL A 240 1.08 -38.94 -27.46
N LYS A 241 -0.25 -39.02 -27.49
CA LYS A 241 -1.01 -40.27 -27.73
C LYS A 241 -1.98 -40.31 -28.92
N ASP A 242 -1.85 -39.45 -29.94
CA ASP A 242 -2.40 -39.78 -31.28
C ASP A 242 -1.49 -40.74 -32.08
N LYS A 243 -0.81 -41.66 -31.38
CA LYS A 243 -0.30 -42.88 -32.03
C LYS A 243 -1.50 -43.75 -32.39
N LYS A 244 -2.02 -43.52 -33.61
CA LYS A 244 -2.97 -44.35 -34.35
C LYS A 244 -3.10 -45.75 -33.74
N PRO A 245 -4.23 -46.14 -33.12
CA PRO A 245 -4.50 -47.55 -32.95
C PRO A 245 -4.59 -48.13 -34.37
N LYS A 246 -3.75 -49.14 -34.65
CA LYS A 246 -3.89 -49.96 -35.85
C LYS A 246 -5.35 -50.40 -35.93
N GLN A 247 -6.07 -49.91 -36.93
CA GLN A 247 -7.44 -50.33 -37.23
C GLN A 247 -7.47 -51.86 -37.33
N ARG A 248 -8.08 -52.52 -36.35
CA ARG A 248 -8.71 -53.82 -36.56
C ARG A 248 -10.20 -53.55 -36.71
N ALA A 249 -10.70 -53.85 -37.90
CA ALA A 249 -12.11 -53.77 -38.24
C ALA A 249 -12.93 -54.62 -37.26
N GLY A 250 -13.87 -53.97 -36.57
CA GLY A 250 -14.76 -54.62 -35.61
C GLY A 250 -15.87 -53.65 -35.23
N SER A 251 -16.97 -53.72 -35.98
CA SER A 251 -18.23 -53.04 -35.75
C SER A 251 -18.66 -53.06 -34.27
N HIS A 252 -18.85 -51.90 -33.65
CA HIS A 252 -20.03 -51.57 -32.84
C HIS A 252 -20.04 -50.08 -32.50
N LYS A 253 -21.01 -49.34 -33.07
CA LYS A 253 -21.33 -47.95 -32.70
C LYS A 253 -21.80 -47.91 -31.24
N LYS A 254 -20.99 -47.35 -30.35
CA LYS A 254 -21.46 -46.70 -29.13
C LYS A 254 -21.22 -45.20 -29.29
N THR A 255 -22.27 -44.42 -29.05
CA THR A 255 -22.30 -42.96 -29.01
C THR A 255 -21.21 -42.44 -28.06
N ALA A 256 -20.16 -41.84 -28.63
CA ALA A 256 -19.14 -41.13 -27.89
C ALA A 256 -19.75 -39.84 -27.34
N SER A 257 -19.69 -39.67 -26.03
CA SER A 257 -19.80 -38.37 -25.38
C SER A 257 -18.83 -37.40 -26.07
N GLN A 258 -19.32 -36.22 -26.44
CA GLN A 258 -18.53 -35.13 -27.00
C GLN A 258 -17.44 -34.72 -25.99
N ALA A 259 -16.27 -35.35 -26.06
CA ALA A 259 -15.05 -34.79 -25.50
C ALA A 259 -14.68 -33.61 -26.41
N GLN A 260 -14.74 -32.39 -25.87
CA GLN A 260 -14.27 -31.20 -26.58
C GLN A 260 -12.80 -31.40 -26.95
N ALA A 261 -12.44 -31.10 -28.19
CA ALA A 261 -11.05 -31.17 -28.62
C ALA A 261 -10.22 -30.12 -27.86
N PRO A 262 -8.93 -30.38 -27.57
CA PRO A 262 -8.03 -29.41 -26.92
C PRO A 262 -7.85 -28.10 -27.69
N SER A 263 -8.36 -27.99 -28.92
CA SER A 263 -8.35 -26.78 -29.76
C SER A 263 -9.43 -25.74 -29.43
N GLN A 264 -10.29 -25.96 -28.43
CA GLN A 264 -11.35 -25.01 -28.05
C GLN A 264 -11.08 -24.21 -26.76
N MET A 265 -10.05 -24.54 -26.00
CA MET A 265 -9.69 -23.81 -24.78
C MET A 265 -8.51 -22.89 -25.06
N THR A 266 -8.67 -21.60 -24.77
CA THR A 266 -7.61 -20.60 -24.92
C THR A 266 -7.57 -19.75 -23.65
N LEU A 267 -6.38 -19.44 -23.15
CA LEU A 267 -6.22 -18.59 -21.96
C LEU A 267 -6.74 -17.18 -22.23
N ASP A 268 -7.50 -16.60 -21.32
CA ASP A 268 -8.02 -15.23 -21.49
C ASP A 268 -6.89 -14.19 -21.59
N ASP A 269 -7.12 -13.12 -22.35
CA ASP A 269 -6.13 -12.06 -22.56
C ASP A 269 -5.57 -11.46 -21.26
N PRO A 270 -6.38 -11.20 -20.20
CA PRO A 270 -5.86 -10.70 -18.93
C PRO A 270 -4.88 -11.66 -18.24
N ILE A 271 -5.13 -12.98 -18.34
CA ILE A 271 -4.27 -14.02 -17.76
C ILE A 271 -2.94 -14.07 -18.53
N LEU A 272 -3.01 -14.10 -19.87
CA LEU A 272 -1.81 -14.09 -20.73
C LEU A 272 -0.99 -12.82 -20.53
N LYS A 273 -1.65 -11.66 -20.48
CA LYS A 273 -1.01 -10.37 -20.22
C LYS A 273 -0.35 -10.32 -18.85
N CYS A 274 -0.93 -10.99 -17.84
CA CYS A 274 -0.34 -11.15 -16.52
C CYS A 274 0.95 -11.99 -16.61
N PHE A 275 0.86 -13.22 -17.11
CA PHE A 275 2.01 -14.13 -17.18
C PHE A 275 3.08 -13.70 -18.20
N SER A 276 2.75 -12.83 -19.16
CA SER A 276 3.74 -12.23 -20.06
C SER A 276 4.78 -11.38 -19.33
N THR A 277 4.50 -10.98 -18.08
CA THR A 277 5.43 -10.22 -17.24
C THR A 277 6.36 -11.11 -16.41
N LEU A 278 6.16 -12.44 -16.43
CA LEU A 278 7.04 -13.37 -15.75
C LEU A 278 8.44 -13.29 -16.35
N SER A 279 9.44 -13.06 -15.49
CA SER A 279 10.83 -13.00 -15.93
C SER A 279 11.24 -14.35 -16.53
N PRO A 280 11.83 -14.39 -17.74
CA PRO A 280 12.39 -15.63 -18.28
C PRO A 280 13.60 -16.15 -17.51
N LYS A 281 14.07 -15.44 -16.48
CA LYS A 281 15.12 -15.87 -15.54
C LYS A 281 14.55 -16.39 -14.22
N CYS A 282 13.23 -16.56 -14.11
CA CYS A 282 12.58 -17.21 -12.97
C CYS A 282 13.13 -18.64 -12.78
N LYS A 283 12.97 -19.18 -11.57
CA LYS A 283 13.37 -20.56 -11.31
C LYS A 283 12.44 -21.53 -12.04
N ASP A 284 12.90 -22.76 -12.28
CA ASP A 284 12.13 -23.74 -13.05
C ASP A 284 10.79 -24.07 -12.35
N GLU A 285 10.77 -24.10 -11.02
CA GLU A 285 9.57 -24.41 -10.23
C GLU A 285 8.45 -23.39 -10.47
N GLU A 286 8.78 -22.12 -10.73
CA GLU A 286 7.77 -21.09 -11.04
C GLU A 286 7.12 -21.37 -12.41
N LEU A 287 7.90 -21.84 -13.39
CA LEU A 287 7.36 -22.25 -14.69
C LEU A 287 6.52 -23.53 -14.57
N GLU A 288 6.93 -24.45 -13.71
CA GLU A 288 6.14 -25.63 -13.38
C GLU A 288 4.77 -25.24 -12.79
N ASP A 289 4.73 -24.28 -11.85
CA ASP A 289 3.48 -23.78 -11.27
C ASP A 289 2.53 -23.24 -12.36
N LEU A 290 3.05 -22.48 -13.33
CA LEU A 290 2.27 -21.98 -14.46
C LEU A 290 1.80 -23.12 -15.38
N ILE A 291 2.62 -24.13 -15.61
CA ILE A 291 2.24 -25.31 -16.41
C ILE A 291 1.09 -26.04 -15.72
N TYR A 292 1.22 -26.36 -14.42
CA TYR A 292 0.16 -27.04 -13.66
C TYR A 292 -1.13 -26.23 -13.65
N PHE A 293 -1.05 -24.91 -13.46
CA PHE A 293 -2.21 -24.02 -13.56
C PHE A 293 -2.94 -24.16 -14.90
N ILE A 294 -2.21 -24.19 -16.01
CA ILE A 294 -2.80 -24.35 -17.35
C ILE A 294 -3.38 -25.75 -17.54
N LEU A 295 -2.71 -26.80 -17.04
CA LEU A 295 -3.21 -28.18 -17.09
C LEU A 295 -4.51 -28.35 -16.27
N ASP A 296 -4.59 -27.72 -15.10
CA ASP A 296 -5.80 -27.69 -14.28
C ASP A 296 -6.94 -26.95 -14.98
N LEU A 297 -6.64 -25.84 -15.66
CA LEU A 297 -7.63 -25.15 -16.48
C LEU A 297 -8.14 -26.03 -17.63
N TYR A 298 -7.29 -26.82 -18.29
CA TYR A 298 -7.74 -27.79 -19.29
C TYR A 298 -8.66 -28.85 -18.67
N SER A 299 -8.26 -29.43 -17.53
CA SER A 299 -9.05 -30.42 -16.80
C SER A 299 -10.41 -29.87 -16.38
N PHE A 300 -10.45 -28.63 -15.86
CA PHE A 300 -11.66 -27.93 -15.44
C PHE A 300 -12.63 -27.69 -16.60
N HIS A 301 -12.12 -27.41 -17.80
CA HIS A 301 -12.93 -27.27 -19.02
C HIS A 301 -13.27 -28.62 -19.68
N GLY A 302 -13.00 -29.75 -19.02
CA GLY A 302 -13.39 -31.09 -19.49
C GLY A 302 -12.45 -31.70 -20.52
N VAL A 303 -11.24 -31.15 -20.71
CA VAL A 303 -10.18 -31.77 -21.53
C VAL A 303 -9.44 -32.77 -20.64
N PRO A 304 -9.48 -34.10 -20.93
CA PRO A 304 -8.81 -35.09 -20.10
C PRO A 304 -7.29 -34.97 -20.24
N VAL A 305 -6.62 -34.56 -19.17
CA VAL A 305 -5.15 -34.45 -19.11
C VAL A 305 -4.60 -35.56 -18.21
N ALA A 306 -3.80 -36.47 -18.78
CA ALA A 306 -3.03 -37.44 -18.00
C ALA A 306 -1.70 -36.80 -17.59
N ILE A 307 -1.68 -36.08 -16.46
CA ILE A 307 -0.53 -35.29 -16.00
C ILE A 307 0.77 -36.13 -15.95
N ALA A 308 0.68 -37.39 -15.52
CA ALA A 308 1.82 -38.31 -15.46
C ALA A 308 2.47 -38.64 -16.82
N GLU A 309 1.78 -38.35 -17.93
CA GLU A 309 2.28 -38.57 -19.30
C GLU A 309 2.84 -37.29 -19.94
N VAL A 310 2.69 -36.15 -19.27
CA VAL A 310 3.18 -34.86 -19.73
C VAL A 310 4.64 -34.71 -19.32
N ASP A 311 5.50 -34.45 -20.30
CA ASP A 311 6.91 -34.11 -20.05
C ASP A 311 7.01 -32.66 -19.56
N ILE A 312 6.90 -32.49 -18.23
CA ILE A 312 6.93 -31.18 -17.57
C ILE A 312 8.30 -30.50 -17.77
N ALA A 313 9.41 -31.26 -17.70
CA ALA A 313 10.74 -30.71 -17.88
C ALA A 313 10.92 -30.11 -19.28
N GLN A 314 10.45 -30.81 -20.33
CA GLN A 314 10.48 -30.27 -21.68
C GLN A 314 9.56 -29.04 -21.83
N LEU A 315 8.38 -29.06 -21.21
CA LEU A 315 7.47 -27.92 -21.20
C LEU A 315 8.09 -26.68 -20.54
N VAL A 316 8.83 -26.85 -19.44
CA VAL A 316 9.54 -25.74 -18.77
C VAL A 316 10.53 -25.09 -19.74
N VAL A 317 11.32 -25.89 -20.46
CA VAL A 317 12.29 -25.39 -21.46
C VAL A 317 11.57 -24.66 -22.59
N ASP A 318 10.50 -25.24 -23.12
CA ASP A 318 9.73 -24.65 -24.22
C ASP A 318 9.06 -23.32 -23.81
N LEU A 319 8.43 -23.30 -22.63
CA LEU A 319 7.76 -22.13 -22.07
C LEU A 319 8.76 -21.01 -21.79
N ARG A 320 9.93 -21.35 -21.24
CA ARG A 320 11.03 -20.39 -21.04
C ARG A 320 11.45 -19.76 -22.37
N ALA A 321 11.63 -20.57 -23.42
CA ALA A 321 12.00 -20.07 -24.74
C ALA A 321 10.96 -19.10 -25.32
N VAL A 322 9.66 -19.39 -25.14
CA VAL A 322 8.57 -18.49 -25.58
C VAL A 322 8.55 -17.18 -24.79
N LEU A 323 8.72 -17.25 -23.47
CA LEU A 323 8.81 -16.03 -22.64
C LEU A 323 10.06 -15.21 -22.98
N GLU A 324 11.19 -15.84 -23.28
CA GLU A 324 12.41 -15.16 -23.75
C GLU A 324 12.18 -14.41 -25.07
N GLU A 325 11.53 -15.08 -26.04
CA GLU A 325 11.19 -14.49 -27.33
C GLU A 325 10.23 -13.30 -27.17
N HIS A 326 9.15 -13.48 -26.40
CA HIS A 326 8.19 -12.41 -26.11
C HIS A 326 8.85 -11.23 -25.41
N ALA A 327 9.66 -11.48 -24.37
CA ALA A 327 10.39 -10.44 -23.67
C ALA A 327 11.40 -9.71 -24.57
N ALA A 328 12.03 -10.42 -25.52
CA ALA A 328 12.91 -9.81 -26.52
C ALA A 328 12.13 -8.89 -27.47
N LYS A 329 10.97 -9.33 -27.98
CA LYS A 329 10.06 -8.51 -28.80
C LYS A 329 9.60 -7.27 -28.05
N LEU A 330 9.20 -7.40 -26.79
CA LEU A 330 8.77 -6.28 -25.95
C LEU A 330 9.91 -5.27 -25.72
N ARG A 331 11.13 -5.73 -25.43
CA ARG A 331 12.30 -4.85 -25.29
C ARG A 331 12.62 -4.10 -26.59
N GLN A 332 12.55 -4.77 -27.73
CA GLN A 332 12.76 -4.14 -29.04
C GLN A 332 11.70 -3.08 -29.32
N TRP A 333 10.43 -3.40 -29.09
CA TRP A 333 9.31 -2.47 -29.24
C TRP A 333 9.45 -1.23 -28.33
N LYS A 334 9.77 -1.44 -27.04
CA LYS A 334 10.06 -0.35 -26.10
C LYS A 334 11.20 0.53 -26.60
N LYS A 335 12.28 -0.05 -27.14
CA LYS A 335 13.42 0.70 -27.71
C LYS A 335 13.00 1.54 -28.93
N THR A 336 12.13 1.02 -29.78
CA THR A 336 11.61 1.74 -30.97
C THR A 336 10.74 2.94 -30.58
N ILE A 337 9.97 2.83 -29.49
CA ILE A 337 9.09 3.91 -29.01
C ILE A 337 9.84 4.94 -28.17
N THR A 338 10.74 4.51 -27.28
CA THR A 338 11.62 5.39 -26.50
C THR A 338 12.57 6.19 -27.38
N GLY A 339 13.01 5.63 -28.52
CA GLY A 339 13.82 6.36 -29.52
C GLY A 339 13.05 7.46 -30.28
N LYS A 340 11.71 7.47 -30.23
CA LYS A 340 10.85 8.48 -30.90
C LYS A 340 10.17 9.44 -29.93
N THR A 341 10.14 9.13 -28.64
CA THR A 341 9.42 9.92 -27.62
C THR A 341 10.23 9.91 -26.33
N THR A 342 10.72 11.07 -25.91
CA THR A 342 11.55 11.31 -24.70
C THR A 342 10.80 11.11 -23.37
N THR A 343 9.61 10.49 -23.38
CA THR A 343 8.64 10.50 -22.27
C THR A 343 8.43 9.17 -21.56
N SER A 344 9.05 8.05 -21.99
CA SER A 344 8.76 6.72 -21.40
C SER A 344 9.37 6.48 -20.00
N LEU A 345 10.47 7.14 -19.64
CA LEU A 345 11.03 7.07 -18.28
C LEU A 345 10.10 7.70 -17.23
N ALA A 346 9.22 8.62 -17.65
CA ALA A 346 8.24 9.26 -16.78
C ALA A 346 7.00 8.38 -16.53
N LYS A 347 6.58 7.56 -17.51
CA LYS A 347 5.40 6.68 -17.36
C LYS A 347 5.62 5.52 -16.38
N ASP A 348 6.82 4.93 -16.35
CA ASP A 348 7.14 3.80 -15.45
C ASP A 348 7.33 4.28 -13.99
N GLN A 349 7.62 5.57 -13.78
CA GLN A 349 7.72 6.19 -12.45
C GLN A 349 6.39 6.71 -11.90
N ASP A 350 5.34 6.77 -12.74
CA ASP A 350 4.03 7.28 -12.37
C ASP A 350 3.02 6.18 -12.03
N GLU A 351 3.34 4.90 -12.28
CA GLU A 351 2.47 3.80 -11.85
C GLU A 351 2.45 3.70 -10.33
N HIS A 352 1.25 3.60 -9.76
CA HIS A 352 1.04 3.46 -8.32
C HIS A 352 0.15 2.25 -7.99
N LEU A 353 0.58 1.47 -6.99
CA LEU A 353 -0.11 0.27 -6.55
C LEU A 353 -0.68 0.46 -5.14
N PHE A 354 -1.98 0.22 -5.00
CA PHE A 354 -2.68 0.18 -3.72
C PHE A 354 -2.84 -1.26 -3.24
N LEU A 355 -2.39 -1.52 -2.03
CA LEU A 355 -2.64 -2.77 -1.32
C LEU A 355 -3.87 -2.62 -0.40
N VAL A 356 -4.88 -3.44 -0.66
CA VAL A 356 -5.98 -3.74 0.27
C VAL A 356 -5.63 -5.06 0.94
N LEU A 357 -5.42 -5.04 2.26
CA LEU A 357 -4.88 -6.17 3.00
C LEU A 357 -5.87 -6.64 4.05
N ASP A 358 -6.20 -7.94 4.02
CA ASP A 358 -6.91 -8.60 5.11
C ASP A 358 -6.14 -8.47 6.43
N LYS A 359 -6.88 -8.46 7.55
CA LYS A 359 -6.36 -8.33 8.90
C LYS A 359 -5.19 -9.28 9.17
N ASN A 360 -5.22 -10.50 8.66
CA ASN A 360 -4.19 -11.51 8.95
C ASN A 360 -2.86 -11.24 8.24
N VAL A 361 -2.87 -10.54 7.10
CA VAL A 361 -1.69 -10.29 6.27
C VAL A 361 -1.15 -8.85 6.39
N GLN A 362 -1.80 -7.99 7.19
CA GLN A 362 -1.38 -6.60 7.42
C GLN A 362 0.01 -6.48 8.07
N GLY A 363 0.44 -7.47 8.86
CA GLY A 363 1.75 -7.45 9.52
C GLY A 363 2.93 -7.65 8.56
N ILE A 364 2.70 -8.24 7.39
CA ILE A 364 3.74 -8.53 6.41
C ILE A 364 4.16 -7.24 5.70
N PRO A 365 5.47 -6.95 5.54
CA PRO A 365 5.95 -5.80 4.77
C PRO A 365 5.91 -6.09 3.27
N TRP A 366 4.71 -6.30 2.69
CA TRP A 366 4.49 -6.65 1.28
C TRP A 366 5.24 -5.75 0.29
N GLU A 367 5.43 -4.47 0.61
CA GLU A 367 6.19 -3.50 -0.19
C GLU A 367 7.68 -3.84 -0.36
N ASN A 368 8.16 -4.87 0.35
CA ASN A 368 9.55 -5.30 0.38
C ASN A 368 9.78 -6.72 -0.15
N ILE A 369 8.73 -7.42 -0.60
CA ILE A 369 8.94 -8.65 -1.38
C ILE A 369 9.62 -8.28 -2.72
N PRO A 370 10.43 -9.17 -3.32
CA PRO A 370 11.26 -8.83 -4.47
C PRO A 370 10.53 -8.12 -5.62
N ILE A 371 9.31 -8.54 -6.00
CA ILE A 371 8.55 -7.96 -7.12
C ILE A 371 7.95 -6.58 -6.83
N LEU A 372 7.76 -6.21 -5.55
CA LEU A 372 7.21 -4.91 -5.14
C LEU A 372 8.29 -3.94 -4.64
N ARG A 373 9.47 -4.43 -4.25
CA ARG A 373 10.53 -3.60 -3.70
C ARG A 373 10.97 -2.53 -4.70
N GLY A 374 10.98 -1.28 -4.24
CA GLY A 374 11.36 -0.11 -5.04
C GLY A 374 10.23 0.52 -5.85
N ARG A 375 9.03 -0.08 -5.87
CA ARG A 375 7.85 0.47 -6.55
C ARG A 375 7.02 1.37 -5.64
N SER A 376 6.24 2.24 -6.26
CA SER A 376 5.31 3.14 -5.57
C SER A 376 4.10 2.33 -5.04
N VAL A 377 4.19 1.88 -3.79
CA VAL A 377 3.17 1.05 -3.14
C VAL A 377 2.67 1.70 -1.85
N SER A 378 1.34 1.84 -1.73
CA SER A 378 0.68 2.32 -0.51
C SER A 378 -0.42 1.35 -0.08
N ARG A 379 -0.86 1.46 1.18
CA ARG A 379 -1.93 0.66 1.78
C ARG A 379 -3.20 1.48 1.92
N ILE A 380 -4.33 0.89 1.60
CA ILE A 380 -5.66 1.47 1.85
C ILE A 380 -6.56 0.45 2.54
N PRO A 381 -7.48 0.87 3.43
CA PRO A 381 -8.39 -0.06 4.10
C PRO A 381 -9.33 -0.77 3.14
N ASN A 382 -9.80 -0.07 2.11
CA ASN A 382 -10.68 -0.59 1.05
C ASN A 382 -10.76 0.42 -0.11
N ILE A 383 -11.40 0.01 -1.21
CA ILE A 383 -11.54 0.83 -2.43
C ILE A 383 -12.44 2.06 -2.19
N GLU A 384 -13.43 1.98 -1.31
CA GLU A 384 -14.30 3.13 -1.00
C GLU A 384 -13.56 4.24 -0.29
N PHE A 385 -12.66 3.87 0.61
CA PHE A 385 -11.76 4.81 1.24
C PHE A 385 -10.92 5.56 0.19
N LEU A 386 -10.45 4.89 -0.86
CA LEU A 386 -9.72 5.52 -1.96
C LEU A 386 -10.59 6.58 -2.66
N TYR A 387 -11.83 6.25 -3.00
CA TYR A 387 -12.77 7.21 -3.58
C TYR A 387 -13.06 8.39 -2.64
N ASP A 388 -13.23 8.14 -1.35
CA ASP A 388 -13.44 9.19 -0.37
C ASP A 388 -12.19 10.10 -0.27
N ARG A 389 -10.98 9.54 -0.36
CA ARG A 389 -9.73 10.34 -0.38
C ARG A 389 -9.60 11.18 -1.64
N LEU A 390 -9.95 10.62 -2.80
CA LEU A 390 -9.98 11.37 -4.06
C LEU A 390 -11.01 12.51 -4.03
N ALA A 391 -12.22 12.23 -3.53
CA ALA A 391 -13.26 13.25 -3.36
C ALA A 391 -12.79 14.37 -2.42
N PHE A 392 -12.11 14.03 -1.33
CA PHE A 392 -11.54 15.02 -0.41
C PHE A 392 -10.41 15.84 -1.04
N ALA A 393 -9.54 15.21 -1.83
CA ALA A 393 -8.48 15.93 -2.55
C ALA A 393 -9.07 16.89 -3.59
N LYS A 394 -10.09 16.45 -4.36
CA LYS A 394 -10.84 17.32 -5.29
C LYS A 394 -11.50 18.49 -4.56
N TRP A 395 -12.13 18.22 -3.40
CA TRP A 395 -12.72 19.27 -2.55
C TRP A 395 -11.68 20.32 -2.14
N LYS A 396 -10.51 19.87 -1.65
CA LYS A 396 -9.44 20.78 -1.23
C LYS A 396 -8.96 21.67 -2.39
N ARG A 397 -8.82 21.08 -3.59
CA ARG A 397 -8.47 21.83 -4.81
C ARG A 397 -9.55 22.80 -5.26
N GLN A 398 -10.84 22.51 -5.10
CA GLN A 398 -11.88 23.49 -5.48
C GLN A 398 -11.84 24.77 -4.64
N GLY A 399 -11.21 24.74 -3.46
CA GLY A 399 -10.95 25.92 -2.64
C GLY A 399 -9.71 26.73 -3.03
N GLU A 400 -8.80 26.16 -3.83
CA GLU A 400 -7.54 26.77 -4.27
C GLU A 400 -7.60 26.88 -5.81
N LEU A 401 -7.48 28.06 -6.43
CA LEU A 401 -7.67 28.26 -7.89
C LEU A 401 -6.60 27.54 -8.77
N VAL A 402 -6.50 26.22 -8.69
CA VAL A 402 -5.49 25.37 -9.34
C VAL A 402 -6.20 24.42 -10.30
N GLU A 403 -6.33 24.86 -11.55
CA GLU A 403 -6.78 24.05 -12.69
C GLU A 403 -5.62 23.20 -13.23
N ASP A 404 -5.09 22.27 -12.42
CA ASP A 404 -4.16 21.27 -12.95
C ASP A 404 -4.82 19.88 -12.94
N GLU A 405 -5.40 19.53 -14.09
CA GLU A 405 -6.05 18.24 -14.35
C GLU A 405 -5.04 17.08 -14.41
N LEU A 406 -3.73 17.35 -14.46
CA LEU A 406 -2.69 16.35 -14.72
C LEU A 406 -2.17 15.63 -13.45
N ILE A 407 -2.38 16.16 -12.25
CA ILE A 407 -1.87 15.53 -11.01
C ILE A 407 -2.92 14.60 -10.41
N THR A 408 -2.68 13.29 -10.51
CA THR A 408 -3.48 12.23 -9.90
C THR A 408 -2.95 11.86 -8.50
N GLY A 409 -3.39 12.61 -7.48
CA GLY A 409 -2.98 12.45 -6.08
C GLY A 409 -3.37 13.65 -5.19
N ALA A 410 -2.88 13.72 -3.97
CA ALA A 410 -2.97 14.94 -3.17
C ALA A 410 -1.87 15.94 -3.55
N VAL A 411 -2.18 17.24 -3.53
CA VAL A 411 -1.19 18.32 -3.68
C VAL A 411 -1.12 19.07 -2.35
N LEU A 412 0.09 19.30 -1.86
CA LEU A 412 0.33 19.92 -0.56
C LEU A 412 1.19 21.16 -0.75
N ASP A 413 0.86 22.26 -0.08
CA ASP A 413 1.75 23.41 -0.02
C ASP A 413 2.93 23.08 0.92
N PRO A 414 4.18 22.95 0.40
CA PRO A 414 5.34 22.65 1.22
C PRO A 414 5.71 23.76 2.19
N ARG A 415 5.14 24.98 2.09
CA ARG A 415 5.32 26.05 3.08
C ARG A 415 4.40 25.89 4.30
N LYS A 416 3.26 25.20 4.16
CA LYS A 416 2.30 24.95 5.24
C LYS A 416 2.62 23.66 5.98
N GLY A 417 3.79 23.62 6.64
CA GLY A 417 4.20 22.46 7.41
C GLY A 417 4.48 22.73 8.88
N TYR A 418 4.44 21.66 9.66
CA TYR A 418 4.76 21.68 11.08
C TYR A 418 5.61 20.48 11.47
N PHE A 419 6.66 20.70 12.27
CA PHE A 419 7.50 19.61 12.75
C PHE A 419 7.46 19.44 14.27
N ILE A 420 7.61 18.20 14.71
CA ILE A 420 7.74 17.81 16.12
C ILE A 420 9.03 17.02 16.22
N LEU A 421 10.09 17.63 16.73
CA LEU A 421 11.43 17.03 16.80
C LEU A 421 11.82 16.75 18.25
N ASN A 422 12.07 15.47 18.57
CA ASN A 422 12.50 15.02 19.90
C ASN A 422 11.61 15.55 21.04
N PRO A 423 10.29 15.29 21.03
CA PRO A 423 9.38 15.86 22.02
C PRO A 423 9.59 15.31 23.43
N SER A 424 10.25 14.16 23.59
CA SER A 424 10.63 13.55 24.88
C SER A 424 11.99 13.98 25.39
N GLY A 425 12.83 14.60 24.56
CA GLY A 425 14.17 15.08 24.91
C GLY A 425 15.27 14.00 24.92
N ASP A 426 14.94 12.73 24.75
CA ASP A 426 15.87 11.60 24.83
C ASP A 426 16.52 11.22 23.48
N LEU A 427 15.99 11.69 22.35
CA LEU A 427 16.53 11.43 21.00
C LEU A 427 17.55 12.49 20.56
N ALA A 428 18.58 12.72 21.40
CA ALA A 428 19.56 13.80 21.18
C ALA A 428 20.33 13.69 19.84
N ARG A 429 20.55 12.46 19.33
CA ARG A 429 21.23 12.23 18.04
C ARG A 429 20.34 12.62 16.86
N THR A 430 19.07 12.23 16.88
CA THR A 430 18.06 12.60 15.88
C THR A 430 17.85 14.11 15.89
N GLU A 431 17.72 14.71 17.08
CA GLU A 431 17.65 16.16 17.23
C GLU A 431 18.89 16.83 16.60
N GLY A 432 20.09 16.36 16.93
CA GLY A 432 21.33 16.91 16.38
C GLY A 432 21.39 16.85 14.85
N ARG A 433 20.91 15.75 14.23
CA ARG A 433 20.91 15.57 12.77
C ARG A 433 19.92 16.49 12.06
N PHE A 434 18.72 16.66 12.61
CA PHE A 434 17.64 17.43 11.98
C PHE A 434 17.53 18.86 12.50
N ARG A 435 18.38 19.30 13.44
CA ARG A 435 18.37 20.66 13.99
C ARG A 435 18.48 21.73 12.91
N ASP A 436 19.45 21.61 12.01
CA ASP A 436 19.69 22.60 10.95
C ASP A 436 18.54 22.62 9.94
N TRP A 437 18.03 21.43 9.59
CA TRP A 437 16.83 21.30 8.77
C TRP A 437 15.64 22.00 9.44
N ALA A 438 15.33 21.67 10.69
CA ALA A 438 14.21 22.25 11.45
C ALA A 438 14.32 23.78 11.57
N HIS A 439 15.50 24.32 11.89
CA HIS A 439 15.72 25.77 11.93
C HIS A 439 15.59 26.41 10.54
N GLY A 440 16.05 25.74 9.49
CA GLY A 440 15.87 26.18 8.11
C GLY A 440 14.39 26.20 7.70
N MET A 441 13.63 25.15 8.04
CA MET A 441 12.20 25.07 7.76
C MET A 441 11.42 26.15 8.52
N LYS A 442 11.79 26.47 9.77
CA LYS A 442 11.20 27.62 10.49
C LYS A 442 11.38 28.94 9.73
N LYS A 443 12.57 29.15 9.14
CA LYS A 443 12.83 30.34 8.30
C LYS A 443 12.02 30.32 7.00
N ALA A 444 11.67 29.13 6.50
CA ALA A 444 10.86 28.94 5.30
C ALA A 444 9.34 29.02 5.55
N GLY A 445 8.91 29.29 6.80
CA GLY A 445 7.50 29.50 7.16
C GLY A 445 6.88 28.39 8.01
N TRP A 446 7.62 27.33 8.35
CA TRP A 446 7.10 26.27 9.22
C TRP A 446 7.07 26.69 10.68
N ASP A 447 6.17 26.09 11.45
CA ASP A 447 6.24 26.11 12.91
C ASP A 447 6.62 24.71 13.45
N GLY A 448 6.96 24.63 14.74
CA GLY A 448 7.31 23.35 15.33
C GLY A 448 7.97 23.42 16.69
N VAL A 449 8.09 22.26 17.33
CA VAL A 449 8.77 22.07 18.61
C VAL A 449 10.07 21.29 18.43
N ILE A 450 11.09 21.63 19.22
CA ILE A 450 12.40 20.96 19.26
C ILE A 450 12.75 20.68 20.72
N GLY A 451 13.04 19.43 21.06
CA GLY A 451 13.59 19.06 22.38
C GLY A 451 12.63 19.29 23.56
N GLN A 452 11.34 19.49 23.29
CA GLN A 452 10.33 19.77 24.32
C GLN A 452 8.98 19.13 23.97
N ALA A 453 8.22 18.77 25.01
CA ALA A 453 6.91 18.14 24.85
C ALA A 453 5.94 19.05 24.10
N VAL A 454 5.23 18.47 23.12
CA VAL A 454 4.13 19.14 22.41
C VAL A 454 2.84 18.97 23.21
N SER A 455 2.07 20.04 23.36
CA SER A 455 0.73 19.94 23.97
C SER A 455 -0.27 19.27 23.02
N GLU A 456 -1.30 18.63 23.58
CA GLU A 456 -2.35 18.00 22.78
C GLU A 456 -3.03 19.01 21.84
N GLN A 457 -3.26 20.24 22.32
CA GLN A 457 -3.88 21.29 21.50
C GLN A 457 -2.96 21.76 20.36
N GLN A 458 -1.64 21.88 20.59
CA GLN A 458 -0.69 22.20 19.51
C GLN A 458 -0.67 21.10 18.45
N PHE A 459 -0.67 19.83 18.86
CA PHE A 459 -0.72 18.70 17.92
C PHE A 459 -2.02 18.71 17.11
N VAL A 460 -3.17 18.86 17.79
CA VAL A 460 -4.49 19.00 17.14
C VAL A 460 -4.52 20.14 16.14
N ASN A 461 -4.00 21.32 16.52
CA ASN A 461 -3.95 22.47 15.64
C ASN A 461 -3.05 22.21 14.43
N ALA A 462 -1.86 21.64 14.64
CA ALA A 462 -0.95 21.30 13.55
C ALA A 462 -1.61 20.34 12.55
N LEU A 463 -2.28 19.28 13.02
CA LEU A 463 -2.99 18.36 12.12
C LEU A 463 -4.18 19.01 11.41
N LYS A 464 -4.87 19.95 12.05
CA LYS A 464 -6.06 20.60 11.46
C LYS A 464 -5.69 21.66 10.41
N THR A 465 -4.66 22.47 10.67
CA THR A 465 -4.39 23.70 9.90
C THR A 465 -3.28 23.56 8.86
N GLN A 466 -2.38 22.59 9.04
CA GLN A 466 -1.23 22.41 8.16
C GLN A 466 -1.52 21.41 7.05
N ASP A 467 -0.71 21.46 6.00
CA ASP A 467 -0.76 20.48 4.91
C ASP A 467 0.14 19.27 5.19
N LEU A 468 1.26 19.50 5.90
CA LEU A 468 2.23 18.47 6.24
C LEU A 468 2.67 18.54 7.70
N VAL A 469 2.58 17.42 8.42
CA VAL A 469 3.13 17.25 9.77
C VAL A 469 4.23 16.21 9.76
N VAL A 470 5.40 16.56 10.29
CA VAL A 470 6.55 15.66 10.39
C VAL A 470 6.88 15.43 11.87
N TYR A 471 6.82 14.17 12.30
CA TYR A 471 7.05 13.76 13.68
C TYR A 471 8.31 12.89 13.79
N PHE A 472 9.23 13.29 14.66
CA PHE A 472 10.42 12.55 15.07
C PHE A 472 10.37 12.29 16.57
N GLY A 473 9.96 11.10 16.96
CA GLY A 473 9.74 10.73 18.36
C GLY A 473 9.35 9.27 18.51
N HIS A 474 8.93 8.89 19.70
CA HIS A 474 8.49 7.53 20.00
C HIS A 474 7.05 7.28 19.56
N GLY A 475 6.78 6.11 18.96
CA GLY A 475 5.42 5.76 18.55
C GLY A 475 4.88 6.63 17.42
N GLY A 476 3.57 6.74 17.35
CA GLY A 476 2.85 7.66 16.48
C GLY A 476 2.40 8.96 17.17
N GLY A 477 3.00 9.29 18.32
CA GLY A 477 2.65 10.48 19.11
C GLY A 477 1.45 10.29 20.05
N GLU A 478 1.04 9.05 20.31
CA GLU A 478 -0.11 8.69 21.15
C GLU A 478 0.02 9.18 22.60
N GLN A 479 1.25 9.41 23.06
CA GLN A 479 1.56 10.01 24.36
C GLN A 479 1.24 11.52 24.42
N TYR A 480 1.10 12.18 23.27
CA TYR A 480 0.84 13.62 23.17
C TYR A 480 -0.59 13.94 22.68
N ILE A 481 -1.21 13.03 21.93
CA ILE A 481 -2.55 13.24 21.38
C ILE A 481 -3.38 11.96 21.47
N ARG A 482 -4.59 12.07 22.03
CA ARG A 482 -5.49 10.93 22.18
C ARG A 482 -6.08 10.52 20.83
N SER A 483 -6.21 9.21 20.59
CA SER A 483 -6.73 8.66 19.33
C SER A 483 -8.09 9.20 18.93
N HIS A 484 -9.00 9.43 19.88
CA HIS A 484 -10.34 9.95 19.58
C HIS A 484 -10.28 11.40 19.09
N ARG A 485 -9.31 12.22 19.56
CA ARG A 485 -9.11 13.60 19.10
C ARG A 485 -8.70 13.62 17.64
N ILE A 486 -7.78 12.73 17.24
CA ILE A 486 -7.38 12.55 15.84
C ILE A 486 -8.60 12.16 14.98
N ARG A 487 -9.33 11.10 15.36
CA ARG A 487 -10.50 10.64 14.59
C ARG A 487 -11.59 11.72 14.42
N SER A 488 -11.76 12.57 15.44
CA SER A 488 -12.71 13.67 15.44
C SER A 488 -12.25 14.89 14.63
N LEU A 489 -11.05 14.88 14.04
CA LEU A 489 -10.63 16.00 13.21
C LEU A 489 -11.49 16.05 11.93
N PRO A 490 -12.02 17.23 11.55
CA PRO A 490 -12.70 17.40 10.27
C PRO A 490 -11.70 17.39 9.10
N LYS A 491 -10.47 17.88 9.33
CA LYS A 491 -9.35 17.92 8.38
C LYS A 491 -8.10 17.40 9.08
N CYS A 492 -7.27 16.65 8.35
CA CYS A 492 -6.01 16.13 8.86
C CYS A 492 -4.92 16.27 7.80
N ALA A 493 -3.80 16.89 8.19
CA ALA A 493 -2.59 17.02 7.39
C ALA A 493 -2.08 15.65 6.89
N ALA A 494 -1.36 15.65 5.76
CA ALA A 494 -0.48 14.53 5.46
C ALA A 494 0.55 14.42 6.59
N THR A 495 0.86 13.21 7.03
CA THR A 495 1.68 13.03 8.25
C THR A 495 2.79 12.02 8.02
N MET A 496 3.99 12.33 8.50
CA MET A 496 5.12 11.40 8.53
C MET A 496 5.49 11.09 9.98
N LEU A 497 5.24 9.86 10.43
CA LEU A 497 5.53 9.39 11.78
C LEU A 497 6.84 8.59 11.80
N TRP A 498 7.97 9.29 11.94
CA TRP A 498 9.31 8.70 12.08
C TRP A 498 9.56 8.21 13.51
N GLY A 499 8.69 7.32 13.98
CA GLY A 499 8.78 6.71 15.30
C GLY A 499 8.62 5.20 15.24
N CYS A 500 9.20 4.51 16.22
CA CYS A 500 9.10 3.06 16.37
C CYS A 500 7.65 2.60 16.46
N SER A 501 7.29 1.55 15.73
CA SER A 501 5.97 0.92 15.79
C SER A 501 4.77 1.86 15.56
N SER A 502 4.97 3.03 14.93
CA SER A 502 3.91 4.02 14.68
C SER A 502 2.79 3.53 13.75
N GLY A 503 3.08 2.52 12.94
CA GLY A 503 2.17 1.87 11.99
C GLY A 503 1.76 0.46 12.40
N ALA A 504 2.18 -0.01 13.58
CA ALA A 504 1.83 -1.32 14.10
C ALA A 504 0.33 -1.39 14.40
N LEU A 505 -0.32 -2.44 13.92
CA LEU A 505 -1.74 -2.71 14.16
C LEU A 505 -1.88 -3.88 15.14
N ARG A 506 -2.57 -3.65 16.26
CA ARG A 506 -2.73 -4.63 17.33
C ARG A 506 -3.69 -5.74 16.91
N GLU A 507 -3.25 -6.99 17.10
CA GLU A 507 -4.08 -8.17 16.92
C GLU A 507 -5.11 -8.27 18.05
N LEU A 508 -6.38 -8.45 17.68
CA LEU A 508 -7.51 -8.56 18.60
C LEU A 508 -8.29 -9.87 18.37
N GLY A 509 -7.59 -10.95 18.01
CA GLY A 509 -8.19 -12.23 17.66
C GLY A 509 -9.09 -12.10 16.43
N ASP A 510 -10.39 -12.40 16.61
CA ASP A 510 -11.37 -12.34 15.53
C ASP A 510 -11.77 -10.91 15.16
N PHE A 511 -11.54 -9.93 16.03
CA PHE A 511 -11.86 -8.53 15.76
C PHE A 511 -10.85 -7.88 14.80
N ASP A 512 -11.29 -6.84 14.11
CA ASP A 512 -10.42 -6.03 13.26
C ASP A 512 -9.25 -5.44 14.05
N ARG A 513 -8.08 -5.38 13.40
CA ARG A 513 -6.90 -4.79 14.02
C ARG A 513 -7.09 -3.29 14.19
N THR A 514 -6.55 -2.75 15.28
CA THR A 514 -6.61 -1.33 15.59
C THR A 514 -5.23 -0.77 15.87
N GLY A 515 -5.01 0.49 15.52
CA GLY A 515 -3.75 1.17 15.75
C GLY A 515 -3.80 2.61 15.26
N THR A 516 -2.66 3.28 15.38
CA THR A 516 -2.57 4.71 15.16
C THR A 516 -2.84 5.10 13.72
N SER A 517 -2.38 4.28 12.76
CA SER A 517 -2.57 4.54 11.33
C SER A 517 -4.04 4.74 10.93
N TYR A 518 -4.94 3.89 11.43
CA TYR A 518 -6.37 4.02 11.15
C TYR A 518 -7.01 5.27 11.76
N ASN A 519 -6.50 5.79 12.87
CA ASN A 519 -7.02 7.04 13.44
C ASN A 519 -6.79 8.21 12.48
N TYR A 520 -5.61 8.30 11.87
CA TYR A 520 -5.29 9.31 10.87
C TYR A 520 -6.09 9.11 9.57
N MET A 521 -6.23 7.87 9.10
CA MET A 521 -7.06 7.58 7.92
C MET A 521 -8.52 8.03 8.13
N LEU A 522 -9.11 7.72 9.29
CA LEU A 522 -10.47 8.15 9.66
C LEU A 522 -10.58 9.67 9.85
N ALA A 523 -9.49 10.35 10.23
CA ALA A 523 -9.42 11.81 10.33
C ALA A 523 -9.45 12.51 8.96
N GLY A 524 -9.29 11.77 7.86
CA GLY A 524 -9.19 12.32 6.51
C GLY A 524 -7.77 12.65 6.10
N CYS A 525 -6.76 12.10 6.78
CA CYS A 525 -5.36 12.22 6.37
C CYS A 525 -5.19 11.68 4.93
N PRO A 526 -4.62 12.45 3.99
CA PRO A 526 -4.43 11.99 2.63
C PRO A 526 -3.37 10.87 2.55
N THR A 527 -2.30 11.00 3.34
CA THR A 527 -1.16 10.10 3.31
C THR A 527 -0.47 10.06 4.67
N LEU A 528 -0.17 8.86 5.16
CA LEU A 528 0.52 8.63 6.42
C LEU A 528 1.73 7.71 6.20
N VAL A 529 2.94 8.18 6.56
CA VAL A 529 4.11 7.31 6.69
C VAL A 529 4.20 6.81 8.13
N ALA A 530 4.41 5.51 8.31
CA ALA A 530 4.54 4.90 9.62
C ALA A 530 5.42 3.63 9.59
N ASN A 531 5.95 3.22 10.74
CA ASN A 531 6.82 2.04 10.87
C ASN A 531 6.05 0.86 11.47
N LEU A 532 6.18 -0.33 10.86
CA LEU A 532 5.49 -1.55 11.33
C LEU A 532 6.03 -2.10 12.65
N TRP A 533 7.29 -1.85 13.00
CA TRP A 533 7.96 -2.33 14.21
C TRP A 533 9.04 -1.33 14.68
N ASP A 534 9.81 -1.68 15.73
CA ASP A 534 10.82 -0.78 16.29
C ASP A 534 12.05 -0.67 15.38
N VAL A 535 12.50 0.58 15.18
CA VAL A 535 13.65 0.92 14.33
C VAL A 535 14.72 1.62 15.15
N THR A 536 15.95 1.67 14.64
CA THR A 536 17.04 2.39 15.32
C THR A 536 17.22 3.79 14.75
N ASP A 537 17.38 4.79 15.63
CA ASP A 537 17.49 6.21 15.29
C ASP A 537 18.41 6.46 14.09
N ARG A 538 19.65 5.95 14.14
CA ARG A 538 20.66 6.27 13.12
C ARG A 538 20.28 5.87 11.70
N ASP A 539 19.60 4.75 11.52
CA ASP A 539 19.23 4.27 10.19
C ASP A 539 17.87 4.83 9.73
N ILE A 540 16.88 4.98 10.63
CA ILE A 540 15.61 5.62 10.26
C ILE A 540 15.81 7.12 9.95
N ASP A 541 16.77 7.77 10.61
CA ASP A 541 17.18 9.15 10.34
C ASP A 541 17.84 9.31 8.96
N LYS A 542 18.58 8.30 8.50
CA LYS A 542 19.11 8.29 7.12
C LYS A 542 17.99 8.09 6.11
N PHE A 543 17.07 7.18 6.42
CA PHE A 543 15.92 6.90 5.59
C PHE A 543 15.05 8.16 5.41
N SER A 544 14.67 8.81 6.51
CA SER A 544 13.83 10.02 6.50
C SER A 544 14.52 11.19 5.79
N GLN A 545 15.81 11.41 6.00
CA GLN A 545 16.58 12.40 5.23
C GLN A 545 16.54 12.09 3.73
N SER A 546 16.76 10.83 3.35
CA SER A 546 16.74 10.37 1.96
C SER A 546 15.37 10.57 1.29
N VAL A 547 14.28 10.46 2.07
CA VAL A 547 12.91 10.80 1.62
C VAL A 547 12.76 12.31 1.43
N PHE A 548 13.22 13.12 2.38
CA PHE A 548 13.14 14.59 2.29
C PHE A 548 13.93 15.12 1.10
N ASP A 549 15.12 14.59 0.84
CA ASP A 549 15.97 15.00 -0.28
C ASP A 549 15.29 14.68 -1.63
N LYS A 550 14.66 13.49 -1.77
CA LYS A 550 13.92 13.10 -2.99
C LYS A 550 12.65 13.91 -3.20
N LEU A 551 11.96 14.24 -2.12
CA LEU A 551 10.78 15.12 -2.15
C LEU A 551 11.14 16.59 -2.33
N ARG A 552 12.41 16.98 -2.22
CA ARG A 552 12.85 18.38 -2.13
C ARG A 552 12.22 19.13 -0.96
N LEU A 553 12.04 18.44 0.15
CA LEU A 553 11.61 19.03 1.42
C LEU A 553 12.81 19.65 2.16
N THR A 554 13.58 20.49 1.45
CA THR A 554 14.75 21.19 2.00
C THR A 554 14.43 22.67 2.23
N PRO A 555 15.08 23.34 3.21
CA PRO A 555 14.84 24.76 3.45
C PRO A 555 15.03 25.64 2.21
N ALA A 556 16.00 25.30 1.35
CA ALA A 556 16.30 26.06 0.14
C ALA A 556 15.22 25.91 -0.94
N ASP A 557 14.65 24.71 -1.09
CA ASP A 557 13.61 24.43 -2.08
C ASP A 557 12.27 25.00 -1.62
N VAL A 558 11.89 24.77 -0.34
CA VAL A 558 10.63 25.27 0.22
C VAL A 558 10.58 26.80 0.27
N SER A 559 11.70 27.46 0.58
CA SER A 559 11.75 28.93 0.56
C SER A 559 11.53 29.51 -0.83
N LYS A 560 11.94 28.79 -1.88
CA LYS A 560 11.76 29.23 -3.29
C LYS A 560 10.42 28.82 -3.89
N TRP A 561 9.65 27.99 -3.18
CA TRP A 561 8.34 27.51 -3.61
C TRP A 561 7.39 28.69 -3.84
N ASN A 562 6.95 28.92 -5.08
CA ASN A 562 6.12 30.08 -5.50
C ASN A 562 6.81 31.47 -5.54
N GLU A 563 8.10 31.58 -5.88
CA GLU A 563 8.65 32.87 -6.37
C GLU A 563 7.96 33.27 -7.69
N PRO A 564 7.24 34.41 -7.77
CA PRO A 564 6.58 34.85 -9.01
C PRO A 564 7.61 35.07 -10.12
N GLY A 565 7.50 34.35 -11.23
CA GLY A 565 8.30 34.58 -12.45
C GLY A 565 9.47 33.63 -12.70
N LYS A 566 9.63 32.54 -11.94
CA LYS A 566 10.49 31.40 -12.34
C LYS A 566 9.64 30.18 -12.60
N GLU A 567 9.85 29.55 -13.76
CA GLU A 567 9.11 28.40 -14.25
C GLU A 567 8.88 27.32 -13.17
N PRO A 568 7.74 26.59 -13.23
CA PRO A 568 7.56 25.40 -12.41
C PRO A 568 8.76 24.47 -12.63
N HIS A 569 9.42 24.07 -11.55
CA HIS A 569 10.65 23.28 -11.63
C HIS A 569 10.49 22.10 -12.60
N VAL A 570 11.24 22.13 -13.70
CA VAL A 570 11.18 21.26 -14.91
C VAL A 570 11.60 19.80 -14.65
N SER A 571 11.61 19.34 -13.40
CA SER A 571 11.89 17.94 -13.03
C SER A 571 10.63 17.35 -12.39
N PRO A 572 10.13 16.18 -12.85
CA PRO A 572 8.94 15.58 -12.28
C PRO A 572 9.12 15.40 -10.77
N SER A 573 8.23 15.97 -9.97
CA SER A 573 8.25 15.78 -8.53
C SER A 573 7.91 14.32 -8.24
N LEU A 574 8.82 13.62 -7.57
CA LEU A 574 8.53 12.27 -7.09
C LEU A 574 7.42 12.36 -6.05
N SER A 575 6.45 11.45 -6.10
CA SER A 575 5.48 11.34 -5.01
C SER A 575 6.18 10.95 -3.71
N LEU A 576 5.54 11.23 -2.56
CA LEU A 576 6.01 10.72 -1.27
C LEU A 576 6.21 9.20 -1.31
N VAL A 577 5.27 8.47 -1.90
CA VAL A 577 5.30 7.01 -1.90
C VAL A 577 6.49 6.48 -2.70
N ALA A 578 6.74 7.06 -3.89
CA ALA A 578 7.92 6.73 -4.68
C ALA A 578 9.22 7.09 -3.94
N SER A 579 9.24 8.23 -3.24
CA SER A 579 10.39 8.66 -2.43
C SER A 579 10.68 7.71 -1.27
N VAL A 580 9.65 7.21 -0.58
CA VAL A 580 9.77 6.17 0.46
C VAL A 580 10.32 4.89 -0.14
N ALA A 581 9.78 4.45 -1.29
CA ALA A 581 10.19 3.23 -1.94
C ALA A 581 11.67 3.23 -2.36
N GLN A 582 12.13 4.33 -2.96
CA GLN A 582 13.53 4.50 -3.38
C GLN A 582 14.49 4.76 -2.22
N SER A 583 14.00 5.07 -1.01
CA SER A 583 14.83 5.35 0.16
C SER A 583 15.12 4.13 1.02
N ARG A 584 14.45 2.99 0.78
CA ARG A 584 14.65 1.73 1.53
C ARG A 584 16.09 1.24 1.49
N ASP A 585 16.76 1.41 0.36
CA ASP A 585 18.14 0.98 0.17
C ASP A 585 19.19 1.95 0.72
N SER A 586 18.77 3.09 1.29
CA SER A 586 19.67 4.01 2.01
C SER A 586 19.99 3.56 3.44
N CYS A 587 19.20 2.64 3.99
CA CYS A 587 19.45 2.02 5.29
C CYS A 587 20.66 1.08 5.21
N LYS A 588 21.42 0.96 6.31
CA LYS A 588 22.45 -0.08 6.42
C LYS A 588 21.78 -1.45 6.53
N LEU A 589 20.75 -1.56 7.37
CA LEU A 589 19.88 -2.73 7.46
C LEU A 589 18.67 -2.53 6.53
N LYS A 590 18.76 -3.10 5.32
CA LYS A 590 17.82 -2.82 4.20
C LYS A 590 16.43 -3.41 4.41
N TYR A 591 16.32 -4.42 5.27
CA TYR A 591 15.08 -5.09 5.61
C TYR A 591 14.68 -4.78 7.05
N LEU A 592 15.56 -4.99 8.03
CA LEU A 592 15.23 -4.80 9.44
C LEU A 592 14.83 -3.34 9.75
N THR A 593 15.48 -2.37 9.10
CA THR A 593 15.05 -0.96 9.14
C THR A 593 14.32 -0.56 7.86
N GLY A 594 14.91 -0.85 6.69
CA GLY A 594 14.36 -0.37 5.40
C GLY A 594 13.00 -0.94 5.01
N ALA A 595 12.58 -2.07 5.58
CA ALA A 595 11.25 -2.65 5.35
C ALA A 595 10.18 -2.23 6.36
N ALA A 596 10.55 -1.58 7.47
CA ALA A 596 9.59 -1.12 8.47
C ALA A 596 8.69 0.02 7.97
N PRO A 597 9.17 1.03 7.20
CA PRO A 597 8.35 2.12 6.70
C PRO A 597 7.33 1.67 5.65
N VAL A 598 6.06 1.90 5.96
CA VAL A 598 4.91 1.72 5.08
C VAL A 598 4.16 3.05 4.92
N VAL A 599 3.42 3.18 3.82
CA VAL A 599 2.60 4.36 3.54
C VAL A 599 1.14 3.96 3.46
N TYR A 600 0.28 4.63 4.21
CA TYR A 600 -1.18 4.50 4.09
C TYR A 600 -1.77 5.70 3.35
N GLY A 601 -2.79 5.47 2.51
CA GLY A 601 -3.51 6.54 1.80
C GLY A 601 -3.10 6.69 0.34
N ILE A 602 -3.28 7.88 -0.23
CA ILE A 602 -2.98 8.20 -1.64
C ILE A 602 -1.59 8.81 -1.80
N PRO A 603 -0.95 8.76 -2.99
CA PRO A 603 0.27 9.52 -3.22
C PRO A 603 0.00 11.02 -3.11
N PHE A 604 0.94 11.76 -2.55
CA PHE A 604 0.95 13.23 -2.61
C PHE A 604 2.20 13.74 -3.31
N TYR A 605 2.08 14.96 -3.82
CA TYR A 605 3.11 15.77 -4.46
C TYR A 605 3.20 17.12 -3.76
N LEU A 606 4.41 17.70 -3.72
CA LEU A 606 4.65 19.06 -3.22
C LEU A 606 4.44 20.06 -4.33
#